data_AF-A0A3A1V3F7-F1
#
_entry.id   AF-A0A3A1V3F7-F1
#
_cell.length_a   1.000
_cell.length_b   1.000
_cell.length_c   1.000
_cell.angle_alpha   90.00
_cell.angle_beta   90.00
_cell.angle_gamma   90.00
#
_symmetry.space_group_name_H-M   'P 1'
#
loop_
_entity.id
_entity.type
_entity.pdbx_description
1 polymer ?
#
loop_
_entity_poly.entity_id
_entity_poly.type
_entity_poly.pdbx_seq_one_letter_code
_entity_poly.pdbx_strand_id
1 'polypeptide(L)'
;MKIMNTRKRFMAAVATASLLGGSWVSLSPASAEPGPGLLGDVNGDAAVTLADAVVIHKHLAESGAPLSSYMQHFADVNGDGVITVEDARLIKSYYLGKTETFAFTHRGLTPLSNAVDTGSTYTIDFPVLVNAQADKKIRVLDAGGAEVESFPATDSRVKVSGARVTLTLDGLAAETTYQVVIDRGAFVDAQGNAYAGILAANPWRFTTAPAEEPVHDSNIYVAPVATSGDGTEDSPFGTMQEALDAVAENGTIHVKAGTYFVAQTLVMDKAGVKLQGVPNANGAAPYIMFSANTPSEAISLEADNLTLESIYVVSMHKMASPLVVVKGDNAVITDTIMGGPLQSGPRSTWINNSGIIVADHAKNVWIKNNIFILLHRGVQALTDTTGLMENNIISDTAAGVYIDGSTITITNNKWDSVNKGNDVDIILGEATTVGPPYASVTELSQANHNANISDLRSPIPS
;
A
#
# COMPACT_ATOMS: atom_id res chain seq x y z
N MET A 1 46.63 5.56 42.36
CA MET A 1 47.75 4.62 42.61
C MET A 1 47.67 3.51 41.56
N LYS A 2 48.76 3.32 40.80
CA LYS A 2 49.19 2.21 39.90
C LYS A 2 48.19 1.04 39.68
N ILE A 3 47.81 0.74 38.43
CA ILE A 3 48.52 -0.11 37.44
C ILE A 3 48.57 -1.60 37.82
N MET A 4 47.98 -2.42 36.94
CA MET A 4 48.30 -3.81 36.51
C MET A 4 48.71 -4.88 37.54
N ASN A 5 48.07 -6.07 37.45
CA ASN A 5 48.67 -7.27 36.82
C ASN A 5 47.74 -8.49 36.99
N THR A 6 47.16 -9.08 35.93
CA THR A 6 47.64 -10.23 35.11
C THR A 6 47.73 -11.61 35.80
N ARG A 7 46.85 -12.50 35.31
CA ARG A 7 47.10 -13.83 34.67
C ARG A 7 47.44 -15.08 35.51
N LYS A 8 46.91 -16.19 34.95
CA LYS A 8 47.28 -17.64 35.00
C LYS A 8 46.73 -18.44 36.19
N ARG A 9 46.39 -19.73 36.12
CA ARG A 9 46.05 -20.78 35.11
C ARG A 9 46.32 -22.12 35.85
N PHE A 10 45.41 -23.10 35.72
CA PHE A 10 45.60 -24.57 35.79
C PHE A 10 45.84 -25.34 37.12
N MET A 11 44.86 -26.22 37.41
CA MET A 11 44.89 -27.64 37.86
C MET A 11 46.15 -28.24 38.54
N ALA A 12 45.96 -28.95 39.67
CA ALA A 12 45.89 -30.43 39.77
C ALA A 12 46.10 -31.01 41.20
N ALA A 13 45.34 -32.09 41.49
CA ALA A 13 45.63 -33.28 42.32
C ALA A 13 45.83 -33.17 43.86
N VAL A 14 44.92 -33.69 44.70
CA VAL A 14 44.77 -35.06 45.28
C VAL A 14 45.56 -35.29 46.59
N ALA A 15 44.84 -35.55 47.70
CA ALA A 15 45.25 -36.46 48.79
C ALA A 15 44.13 -36.67 49.85
N THR A 16 43.45 -37.81 49.72
CA THR A 16 43.01 -38.79 50.74
C THR A 16 42.95 -38.47 52.26
N ALA A 17 41.74 -38.71 52.78
CA ALA A 17 41.33 -39.65 53.86
C ALA A 17 41.59 -39.36 55.35
N SER A 18 40.47 -39.39 56.12
CA SER A 18 40.24 -39.89 57.50
C SER A 18 39.28 -38.94 58.26
N LEU A 19 38.25 -39.33 59.02
CA LEU A 19 37.91 -40.60 59.69
C LEU A 19 36.47 -40.49 60.27
N LEU A 20 35.83 -41.63 60.55
CA LEU A 20 34.60 -41.88 61.36
C LEU A 20 33.24 -41.65 60.65
N GLY A 21 32.30 -42.61 60.54
CA GLY A 21 32.12 -43.92 61.15
C GLY A 21 30.68 -44.06 61.64
N GLY A 22 29.83 -44.82 60.94
CA GLY A 22 28.45 -45.16 61.36
C GLY A 22 27.61 -45.80 60.24
N SER A 23 27.30 -47.09 60.39
CA SER A 23 26.64 -48.02 59.45
C SER A 23 25.51 -47.46 58.57
N TRP A 24 25.63 -47.68 57.26
CA TRP A 24 24.50 -47.76 56.33
C TRP A 24 24.39 -49.19 55.79
N VAL A 25 23.18 -49.74 55.90
CA VAL A 25 22.75 -50.97 55.24
C VAL A 25 23.03 -50.84 53.75
N SER A 26 23.64 -51.87 53.17
CA SER A 26 23.97 -51.94 51.75
C SER A 26 22.71 -51.85 50.89
N LEU A 27 22.50 -50.72 50.25
CA LEU A 27 21.77 -50.63 48.99
C LEU A 27 22.82 -50.60 47.88
N SER A 28 22.73 -51.56 46.97
CA SER A 28 23.56 -51.70 45.77
C SER A 28 23.79 -50.38 45.01
N PRO A 29 24.91 -50.26 44.28
CA PRO A 29 25.15 -49.09 43.46
C PRO A 29 24.14 -49.08 42.30
N ALA A 30 23.55 -47.91 42.05
CA ALA A 30 22.93 -47.50 40.79
C ALA A 30 22.19 -48.62 40.02
N SER A 31 20.96 -48.93 40.41
CA SER A 31 20.05 -49.65 39.52
C SER A 31 19.62 -48.70 38.41
N ALA A 32 20.21 -48.89 37.23
CA ALA A 32 19.76 -48.51 35.88
C ALA A 32 19.06 -47.14 35.74
N GLU A 33 19.63 -46.26 34.91
CA GLU A 33 18.78 -45.25 34.27
C GLU A 33 17.60 -45.99 33.61
N PRO A 34 16.35 -45.56 33.85
CA PRO A 34 15.22 -46.19 33.19
C PRO A 34 15.46 -46.09 31.68
N GLY A 35 15.14 -47.17 30.95
CA GLY A 35 15.21 -47.19 29.49
C GLY A 35 14.38 -46.05 28.87
N PRO A 36 14.39 -45.87 27.54
CA PRO A 36 13.67 -44.77 26.90
C PRO A 36 12.22 -44.74 27.39
N GLY A 37 11.88 -43.75 28.21
CA GLY A 37 10.58 -43.67 28.88
C GLY A 37 9.44 -43.67 27.87
N LEU A 38 8.33 -44.34 28.20
CA LEU A 38 7.12 -44.25 27.38
C LEU A 38 6.43 -42.92 27.67
N LEU A 39 6.03 -42.18 26.63
CA LEU A 39 5.15 -41.01 26.79
C LEU A 39 3.91 -41.45 27.60
N GLY A 40 3.60 -40.74 28.69
CA GLY A 40 2.52 -41.09 29.62
C GLY A 40 2.92 -42.00 30.80
N ASP A 41 4.14 -42.55 30.84
CA ASP A 41 4.71 -43.18 32.04
C ASP A 41 5.40 -42.09 32.87
N VAL A 42 4.72 -41.66 33.93
CA VAL A 42 5.12 -40.49 34.73
C VAL A 42 5.74 -40.90 36.05
N ASN A 43 5.55 -42.16 36.45
CA ASN A 43 6.11 -42.73 37.67
C ASN A 43 7.42 -43.53 37.43
N GLY A 44 7.75 -43.84 36.17
CA GLY A 44 8.97 -44.53 35.74
C GLY A 44 8.94 -46.04 35.92
N ASP A 45 7.75 -46.66 35.99
CA ASP A 45 7.57 -48.11 36.17
C ASP A 45 7.51 -48.89 34.84
N ALA A 46 7.72 -48.21 33.71
CA ALA A 46 7.69 -48.72 32.35
C ALA A 46 6.28 -49.16 31.88
N ALA A 47 5.21 -48.72 32.54
CA ALA A 47 3.83 -48.95 32.12
C ALA A 47 2.98 -47.67 32.20
N VAL A 48 2.21 -47.39 31.15
CA VAL A 48 1.24 -46.28 31.17
C VAL A 48 -0.06 -46.74 31.82
N THR A 49 -0.33 -46.29 33.04
CA THR A 49 -1.46 -46.75 33.87
C THR A 49 -2.26 -45.61 34.51
N LEU A 50 -3.32 -45.95 35.25
CA LEU A 50 -4.02 -44.96 36.07
C LEU A 50 -3.15 -44.39 37.21
N ALA A 51 -2.07 -45.08 37.60
CA ALA A 51 -1.14 -44.57 38.61
C ALA A 51 -0.45 -43.30 38.09
N ASP A 52 -0.12 -43.23 36.79
CA ASP A 52 0.52 -42.10 36.14
C ASP A 52 -0.41 -40.88 36.06
N ALA A 53 -1.69 -41.11 35.73
CA ALA A 53 -2.71 -40.06 35.77
C ALA A 53 -2.88 -39.48 37.19
N VAL A 54 -2.78 -40.32 38.23
CA VAL A 54 -2.81 -39.88 39.63
C VAL A 54 -1.57 -39.06 39.98
N VAL A 55 -0.40 -39.38 39.42
CA VAL A 55 0.83 -38.58 39.61
C VAL A 55 0.67 -37.18 39.01
N ILE A 56 0.09 -37.05 37.81
CA ILE A 56 -0.24 -35.73 37.22
C ILE A 56 -1.24 -34.97 38.11
N HIS A 57 -2.32 -35.61 38.57
CA HIS A 57 -3.27 -34.95 39.46
C HIS A 57 -2.63 -34.47 40.79
N LYS A 58 -1.71 -35.25 41.36
CA LYS A 58 -0.94 -34.85 42.55
C LYS A 58 0.01 -33.69 42.26
N HIS A 59 0.62 -33.68 41.08
CA HIS A 59 1.48 -32.57 40.63
C HIS A 59 0.70 -31.25 40.52
N LEU A 60 -0.54 -31.30 40.04
CA LEU A 60 -1.40 -30.12 39.88
C LEU A 60 -2.05 -29.63 41.18
N ALA A 61 -2.26 -30.52 42.15
CA ALA A 61 -2.94 -30.22 43.42
C ALA A 61 -1.98 -29.70 44.51
N GLU A 62 -1.13 -28.72 44.21
CA GLU A 62 -0.27 -27.90 45.11
C GLU A 62 0.50 -28.59 46.28
N SER A 63 0.50 -29.92 46.38
CA SER A 63 1.01 -30.72 47.51
C SER A 63 1.91 -31.86 47.03
N GLY A 64 3.00 -31.49 46.35
CA GLY A 64 4.33 -32.06 46.58
C GLY A 64 4.55 -33.55 46.27
N ALA A 65 4.72 -33.87 45.00
CA ALA A 65 5.95 -34.53 44.54
C ALA A 65 6.37 -33.83 43.23
N PRO A 66 7.49 -33.08 43.20
CA PRO A 66 7.92 -32.44 41.97
C PRO A 66 8.23 -33.52 40.93
N LEU A 67 7.57 -33.46 39.77
CA LEU A 67 8.01 -34.19 38.60
C LEU A 67 9.42 -33.72 38.27
N SER A 68 10.37 -34.64 38.17
CA SER A 68 11.70 -34.31 37.69
C SER A 68 11.59 -33.67 36.31
N SER A 69 12.54 -32.81 35.93
CA SER A 69 12.54 -32.20 34.59
C SER A 69 12.49 -33.24 33.46
N TYR A 70 12.98 -34.46 33.72
CA TYR A 70 12.87 -35.61 32.82
C TYR A 70 11.43 -36.16 32.76
N MET A 71 10.75 -36.34 33.90
CA MET A 71 9.37 -36.84 33.97
C MET A 71 8.32 -35.84 33.45
N GLN A 72 8.64 -34.54 33.47
CA GLN A 72 7.78 -33.52 32.86
C GLN A 72 7.59 -33.73 31.36
N HIS A 73 8.60 -34.27 30.65
CA HIS A 73 8.50 -34.55 29.21
C HIS A 73 7.61 -35.76 28.90
N PHE A 74 7.43 -36.69 29.86
CA PHE A 74 6.53 -37.83 29.71
C PHE A 74 5.11 -37.52 30.22
N ALA A 75 4.96 -36.50 31.06
CA ALA A 75 3.69 -36.06 31.62
C ALA A 75 2.88 -35.16 30.67
N ASP A 76 3.54 -34.37 29.82
CA ASP A 76 2.91 -33.61 28.74
C ASP A 76 2.65 -34.52 27.53
N VAL A 77 1.60 -35.33 27.61
CA VAL A 77 1.33 -36.36 26.60
C VAL A 77 0.71 -35.78 25.33
N ASN A 78 0.07 -34.62 25.40
CA ASN A 78 -0.46 -33.92 24.23
C ASN A 78 0.58 -32.98 23.58
N GLY A 79 1.70 -32.69 24.25
CA GLY A 79 2.80 -31.91 23.71
C GLY A 79 2.52 -30.41 23.55
N ASP A 80 1.50 -29.85 24.19
CA ASP A 80 1.25 -28.39 24.16
C ASP A 80 2.26 -27.60 25.00
N GLY A 81 3.10 -28.27 25.77
CA GLY A 81 4.12 -27.67 26.63
C GLY A 81 3.63 -27.36 28.04
N VAL A 82 2.38 -27.70 28.40
CA VAL A 82 1.83 -27.52 29.75
C VAL A 82 1.23 -28.81 30.29
N ILE A 83 1.68 -29.23 31.47
CA ILE A 83 1.11 -30.40 32.15
C ILE A 83 -0.22 -29.97 32.79
N THR A 84 -1.32 -30.59 32.41
CA THR A 84 -2.67 -30.25 32.87
C THR A 84 -3.50 -31.50 33.24
N VAL A 85 -4.73 -31.28 33.71
CA VAL A 85 -5.69 -32.36 33.97
C VAL A 85 -6.08 -33.11 32.68
N GLU A 86 -5.88 -32.48 31.53
CA GLU A 86 -6.17 -33.09 30.23
C GLU A 86 -5.16 -34.20 29.92
N ASP A 87 -3.89 -34.04 30.28
CA ASP A 87 -2.87 -35.07 30.13
C ASP A 87 -3.20 -36.30 30.98
N ALA A 88 -3.64 -36.10 32.22
CA ALA A 88 -4.14 -37.18 33.08
C ALA A 88 -5.35 -37.89 32.46
N ARG A 89 -6.26 -37.14 31.81
CA ARG A 89 -7.43 -37.69 31.11
C ARG A 89 -7.02 -38.51 29.88
N LEU A 90 -6.00 -38.09 29.17
CA LEU A 90 -5.46 -38.79 28.01
C LEU A 90 -4.78 -40.09 28.41
N ILE A 91 -3.94 -40.09 29.46
CA ILE A 91 -3.33 -41.31 30.04
C ILE A 91 -4.42 -42.31 30.45
N LYS A 92 -5.47 -41.84 31.12
CA LYS A 92 -6.64 -42.68 31.46
C LYS A 92 -7.32 -43.24 30.21
N SER A 93 -7.42 -42.48 29.13
CA SER A 93 -8.05 -42.92 27.88
C SER A 93 -7.20 -43.99 27.17
N TYR A 94 -5.88 -43.83 27.18
CA TYR A 94 -4.90 -44.80 26.68
C TYR A 94 -4.99 -46.12 27.46
N TYR A 95 -4.94 -46.05 28.80
CA TYR A 95 -5.06 -47.23 29.67
C TYR A 95 -6.38 -48.01 29.47
N LEU A 96 -7.48 -47.31 29.19
CA LEU A 96 -8.78 -47.92 28.91
C LEU A 96 -8.90 -48.50 27.48
N GLY A 97 -7.82 -48.47 26.68
CA GLY A 97 -7.82 -48.94 25.29
C GLY A 97 -8.68 -48.09 24.35
N LYS A 98 -8.99 -46.84 24.73
CA LYS A 98 -9.79 -45.93 23.88
C LYS A 98 -8.93 -45.19 22.84
N THR A 99 -7.62 -45.17 23.05
CA THR A 99 -6.63 -44.65 22.10
C THR A 99 -5.37 -45.51 22.17
N GLU A 100 -4.69 -45.69 21.04
CA GLU A 100 -3.44 -46.45 20.94
C GLU A 100 -2.20 -45.53 20.92
N THR A 101 -2.41 -44.22 20.72
CA THR A 101 -1.38 -43.17 20.75
C THR A 101 -1.88 -41.93 21.49
N PHE A 102 -0.96 -41.03 21.85
CA PHE A 102 -1.31 -39.71 22.32
C PHE A 102 -1.34 -38.73 21.16
N ALA A 103 -2.51 -38.17 20.89
CA ALA A 103 -2.65 -37.17 19.84
C ALA A 103 -2.01 -35.86 20.30
N PHE A 104 -1.08 -35.33 19.51
CA PHE A 104 -0.43 -34.06 19.88
C PHE A 104 -1.33 -32.86 19.55
N THR A 105 -1.11 -31.74 20.22
CA THR A 105 -1.80 -30.46 20.02
C THR A 105 -0.83 -29.40 19.44
N HIS A 106 -1.36 -28.23 19.07
CA HIS A 106 -0.55 -27.12 18.57
C HIS A 106 -0.04 -26.28 19.75
N ARG A 107 1.11 -25.62 19.58
CA ARG A 107 1.69 -24.66 20.53
C ARG A 107 1.19 -23.24 20.32
N GLY A 108 0.83 -22.89 19.09
CA GLY A 108 0.46 -21.54 18.74
C GLY A 108 -0.31 -21.45 17.44
N LEU A 109 -1.16 -20.43 17.37
CA LEU A 109 -1.92 -20.04 16.19
C LEU A 109 -1.65 -18.55 15.93
N THR A 110 -1.42 -18.20 14.67
CA THR A 110 -1.28 -16.80 14.23
C THR A 110 -2.26 -16.57 13.07
N PRO A 111 -3.20 -15.62 13.18
CA PRO A 111 -3.51 -14.81 14.37
C PRO A 111 -3.96 -15.66 15.56
N LEU A 112 -3.84 -15.11 16.77
CA LEU A 112 -4.37 -15.76 17.97
C LEU A 112 -5.90 -15.91 17.86
N SER A 113 -6.45 -16.90 18.57
CA SER A 113 -7.91 -17.09 18.57
C SER A 113 -8.63 -15.84 19.12
N ASN A 114 -9.66 -15.40 18.41
CA ASN A 114 -10.43 -14.18 18.57
C ASN A 114 -9.67 -12.86 18.31
N ALA A 115 -8.49 -12.91 17.71
CA ALA A 115 -7.79 -11.69 17.29
C ALA A 115 -8.37 -11.10 16.00
N VAL A 116 -8.02 -9.84 15.74
CA VAL A 116 -8.19 -9.20 14.45
C VAL A 116 -7.04 -9.63 13.53
N ASP A 117 -7.40 -10.13 12.36
CA ASP A 117 -6.47 -10.57 11.34
C ASP A 117 -6.18 -9.46 10.33
N THR A 118 -4.92 -9.22 10.04
CA THR A 118 -4.44 -8.15 9.17
C THR A 118 -3.71 -8.67 7.94
N GLY A 119 -3.82 -9.96 7.61
CA GLY A 119 -3.16 -10.56 6.45
C GLY A 119 -3.89 -11.78 5.90
N SER A 120 -3.31 -12.44 4.91
CA SER A 120 -3.86 -13.68 4.30
C SER A 120 -3.10 -14.95 4.69
N THR A 121 -2.15 -14.82 5.64
CA THR A 121 -1.24 -15.90 6.04
C THR A 121 -1.47 -16.29 7.48
N TYR A 122 -1.81 -17.56 7.68
CA TYR A 122 -2.21 -18.13 8.95
C TYR A 122 -1.21 -19.22 9.33
N THR A 123 -0.68 -19.22 10.56
CA THR A 123 0.33 -20.20 10.97
C THR A 123 -0.11 -21.04 12.15
N ILE A 124 0.28 -22.31 12.11
CA ILE A 124 0.13 -23.27 13.20
C ILE A 124 1.53 -23.77 13.56
N ASP A 125 1.91 -23.57 14.82
CA ASP A 125 3.17 -24.08 15.35
C ASP A 125 2.92 -25.38 16.12
N PHE A 126 3.65 -26.44 15.77
CA PHE A 126 3.58 -27.75 16.42
C PHE A 126 4.79 -28.00 17.33
N PRO A 127 4.67 -28.90 18.33
CA PRO A 127 5.81 -29.34 19.14
C PRO A 127 6.76 -30.28 18.40
N VAL A 128 6.29 -30.88 17.30
CA VAL A 128 6.99 -31.92 16.53
C VAL A 128 6.97 -31.58 15.05
N LEU A 129 7.87 -32.18 14.28
CA LEU A 129 7.82 -32.11 12.82
C LEU A 129 6.58 -32.87 12.34
N VAL A 130 5.86 -32.29 11.39
CA VAL A 130 4.59 -32.87 10.92
C VAL A 130 4.60 -33.11 9.42
N ASN A 131 3.71 -34.00 8.97
CA ASN A 131 3.38 -34.25 7.58
C ASN A 131 1.87 -34.21 7.40
N ALA A 132 1.40 -33.55 6.35
CA ALA A 132 -0.03 -33.46 6.03
C ALA A 132 -0.59 -34.79 5.48
N GLN A 133 -1.84 -35.10 5.80
CA GLN A 133 -2.55 -36.31 5.35
C GLN A 133 -3.61 -36.00 4.30
N ALA A 134 -3.58 -36.71 3.17
CA ALA A 134 -4.42 -36.42 2.01
C ALA A 134 -5.92 -36.72 2.21
N ASP A 135 -6.27 -37.60 3.15
CA ASP A 135 -7.65 -38.02 3.45
C ASP A 135 -8.35 -37.11 4.48
N LYS A 136 -7.67 -36.07 4.97
CA LYS A 136 -8.15 -35.15 6.00
C LYS A 136 -8.30 -33.74 5.46
N LYS A 137 -9.20 -32.96 6.05
CA LYS A 137 -9.57 -31.63 5.56
C LYS A 137 -9.30 -30.51 6.57
N ILE A 138 -9.11 -29.33 6.01
CA ILE A 138 -9.18 -28.03 6.67
C ILE A 138 -10.44 -27.35 6.13
N ARG A 139 -11.20 -26.70 7.02
CA ARG A 139 -12.46 -26.03 6.73
C ARG A 139 -12.46 -24.63 7.30
N VAL A 140 -12.90 -23.67 6.51
CA VAL A 140 -13.18 -22.30 6.91
C VAL A 140 -14.70 -22.16 7.00
N LEU A 141 -15.19 -21.74 8.16
CA LEU A 141 -16.59 -21.53 8.45
C LEU A 141 -16.86 -20.05 8.71
N ASP A 142 -18.08 -19.61 8.49
CA ASP A 142 -18.55 -18.29 8.90
C ASP A 142 -18.79 -18.21 10.42
N ALA A 143 -19.20 -17.03 10.90
CA ALA A 143 -19.52 -16.82 12.32
C ALA A 143 -20.63 -17.75 12.86
N GLY A 144 -21.56 -18.16 11.98
CA GLY A 144 -22.67 -19.08 12.29
C GLY A 144 -22.32 -20.56 12.19
N GLY A 145 -21.11 -20.89 11.73
CA GLY A 145 -20.62 -22.26 11.55
C GLY A 145 -20.99 -22.88 10.21
N ALA A 146 -21.50 -22.12 9.23
CA ALA A 146 -21.70 -22.60 7.87
C ALA A 146 -20.35 -22.68 7.13
N GLU A 147 -20.16 -23.71 6.33
CA GLU A 147 -18.93 -23.90 5.57
C GLU A 147 -18.81 -22.86 4.45
N VAL A 148 -17.78 -22.04 4.52
CA VAL A 148 -17.39 -21.07 3.48
C VAL A 148 -16.46 -21.74 2.48
N GLU A 149 -15.53 -22.54 2.99
CA GLU A 149 -14.57 -23.26 2.16
C GLU A 149 -14.08 -24.56 2.83
N SER A 150 -13.73 -25.56 2.01
CA SER A 150 -13.08 -26.79 2.46
C SER A 150 -12.02 -27.29 1.48
N PHE A 151 -10.87 -27.72 2.01
CA PHE A 151 -9.79 -28.28 1.21
C PHE A 151 -8.98 -29.36 1.94
N PRO A 152 -8.29 -30.27 1.22
CA PRO A 152 -7.45 -31.30 1.84
C PRO A 152 -6.26 -30.69 2.60
N ALA A 153 -5.78 -31.36 3.64
CA ALA A 153 -4.59 -30.91 4.38
C ALA A 153 -3.30 -30.89 3.53
N THR A 154 -3.30 -31.57 2.37
CA THR A 154 -2.21 -31.57 1.38
C THR A 154 -2.40 -30.54 0.26
N ASP A 155 -3.38 -29.64 0.36
CA ASP A 155 -3.61 -28.60 -0.63
C ASP A 155 -2.37 -27.70 -0.80
N SER A 156 -2.19 -27.15 -2.00
CA SER A 156 -1.12 -26.20 -2.33
C SER A 156 -1.01 -25.00 -1.38
N ARG A 157 -2.13 -24.59 -0.76
CA ARG A 157 -2.23 -23.52 0.25
C ARG A 157 -1.67 -23.90 1.61
N VAL A 158 -1.46 -25.19 1.86
CA VAL A 158 -0.88 -25.71 3.10
C VAL A 158 0.61 -25.94 2.87
N LYS A 159 1.45 -25.09 3.45
CA LYS A 159 2.91 -25.23 3.42
C LYS A 159 3.40 -25.75 4.75
N VAL A 160 3.94 -26.97 4.74
CA VAL A 160 4.59 -27.57 5.89
C VAL A 160 6.09 -27.28 5.85
N SER A 161 6.62 -26.62 6.87
CA SER A 161 8.05 -26.34 7.04
C SER A 161 8.49 -26.79 8.44
N GLY A 162 8.95 -28.04 8.52
CA GLY A 162 9.32 -28.67 9.78
C GLY A 162 8.13 -28.78 10.74
N ALA A 163 8.18 -28.06 11.86
CA ALA A 163 7.12 -28.03 12.87
C ALA A 163 6.11 -26.88 12.65
N ARG A 164 6.24 -26.10 11.58
CA ARG A 164 5.32 -25.00 11.26
C ARG A 164 4.49 -25.34 10.04
N VAL A 165 3.19 -25.09 10.13
CA VAL A 165 2.28 -25.11 8.99
C VAL A 165 1.81 -23.70 8.70
N THR A 166 1.93 -23.28 7.45
CA THR A 166 1.39 -22.02 6.94
C THR A 166 0.22 -22.31 6.03
N LEU A 167 -0.92 -21.66 6.27
CA LEU A 167 -2.11 -21.69 5.44
C LEU A 167 -2.25 -20.33 4.75
N THR A 168 -2.54 -20.34 3.46
CA THR A 168 -2.95 -19.15 2.72
C THR A 168 -4.45 -19.20 2.49
N LEU A 169 -5.19 -18.24 3.03
CA LEU A 169 -6.63 -18.07 2.80
C LEU A 169 -6.85 -16.72 2.14
N ASP A 170 -7.37 -16.74 0.91
CA ASP A 170 -7.66 -15.55 0.12
C ASP A 170 -9.17 -15.40 -0.07
N GLY A 171 -9.64 -14.18 -0.36
CA GLY A 171 -11.05 -13.94 -0.69
C GLY A 171 -12.01 -13.95 0.51
N LEU A 172 -11.48 -13.81 1.73
CA LEU A 172 -12.30 -13.56 2.92
C LEU A 172 -12.85 -12.13 2.89
N ALA A 173 -14.13 -11.95 3.24
CA ALA A 173 -14.74 -10.63 3.33
C ALA A 173 -14.14 -9.84 4.50
N ALA A 174 -14.05 -8.51 4.36
CA ALA A 174 -13.59 -7.61 5.42
C ALA A 174 -14.58 -7.55 6.60
N GLU A 175 -14.08 -7.15 7.77
CA GLU A 175 -14.85 -7.02 9.03
C GLU A 175 -15.71 -8.25 9.37
N THR A 176 -15.29 -9.42 8.92
CA THR A 176 -16.08 -10.65 8.98
C THR A 176 -15.37 -11.66 9.87
N THR A 177 -16.12 -12.24 10.81
CA THR A 177 -15.62 -13.31 11.68
C THR A 177 -15.66 -14.65 10.97
N TYR A 178 -14.51 -15.32 10.93
CA TYR A 178 -14.34 -16.67 10.40
C TYR A 178 -13.87 -17.64 11.48
N GLN A 179 -14.04 -18.93 11.20
CA GLN A 179 -13.63 -20.03 12.07
C GLN A 179 -12.88 -21.08 11.25
N VAL A 180 -11.69 -21.48 11.67
CA VAL A 180 -10.94 -22.58 11.06
C VAL A 180 -11.09 -23.84 11.89
N VAL A 181 -11.46 -24.92 11.20
CA VAL A 181 -11.62 -26.28 11.75
C VAL A 181 -10.69 -27.20 10.95
N ILE A 182 -9.94 -28.04 11.66
CA ILE A 182 -8.95 -28.97 11.10
C ILE A 182 -9.28 -30.36 11.62
N ASP A 183 -9.44 -31.31 10.70
CA ASP A 183 -9.76 -32.69 11.06
C ASP A 183 -8.69 -33.32 11.95
N ARG A 184 -9.13 -34.26 12.80
CA ARG A 184 -8.20 -35.10 13.56
C ARG A 184 -7.31 -35.87 12.61
N GLY A 185 -6.00 -35.87 12.88
CA GLY A 185 -4.98 -36.52 12.06
C GLY A 185 -4.68 -35.82 10.75
N ALA A 186 -5.15 -34.58 10.53
CA ALA A 186 -4.77 -33.80 9.34
C ALA A 186 -3.25 -33.64 9.20
N PHE A 187 -2.56 -33.67 10.33
CA PHE A 187 -1.10 -33.69 10.43
C PHE A 187 -0.68 -34.87 11.30
N VAL A 188 0.41 -35.54 10.92
CA VAL A 188 1.01 -36.65 11.69
C VAL A 188 2.50 -36.44 11.83
N ASP A 189 3.09 -36.92 12.92
CA ASP A 189 4.55 -36.90 13.10
C ASP A 189 5.22 -38.09 12.39
N ALA A 190 6.55 -38.19 12.50
CA ALA A 190 7.31 -39.29 11.90
C ALA A 190 7.10 -40.64 12.58
N GLN A 191 6.50 -40.66 13.78
CA GLN A 191 6.20 -41.85 14.58
C GLN A 191 4.75 -42.33 14.35
N GLY A 192 3.95 -41.59 13.59
CA GLY A 192 2.55 -41.89 13.30
C GLY A 192 1.57 -41.37 14.35
N ASN A 193 2.00 -40.54 15.30
CA ASN A 193 1.08 -39.87 16.21
C ASN A 193 0.30 -38.81 15.44
N ALA A 194 -1.00 -38.73 15.70
CA ALA A 194 -1.91 -37.86 14.96
C ALA A 194 -2.13 -36.52 15.68
N TYR A 195 -2.20 -35.42 14.94
CA TYR A 195 -2.67 -34.15 15.47
C TYR A 195 -4.11 -34.26 15.95
N ALA A 196 -4.40 -33.76 17.14
CA ALA A 196 -5.73 -33.78 17.76
C ALA A 196 -6.80 -33.00 16.97
N GLY A 197 -6.39 -32.16 16.00
CA GLY A 197 -7.27 -31.33 15.18
C GLY A 197 -7.70 -30.03 15.88
N ILE A 198 -8.39 -29.18 15.14
CA ILE A 198 -9.14 -28.03 15.65
C ILE A 198 -10.60 -28.32 15.34
N LEU A 199 -11.44 -28.53 16.35
CA LEU A 199 -12.77 -29.09 16.14
C LEU A 199 -13.84 -28.00 16.21
N ALA A 200 -15.00 -28.23 15.61
CA ALA A 200 -16.11 -27.28 15.64
C ALA A 200 -16.59 -26.93 17.07
N ALA A 201 -16.32 -27.78 18.06
CA ALA A 201 -16.62 -27.49 19.48
C ALA A 201 -15.67 -26.45 20.10
N ASN A 202 -14.47 -26.27 19.54
CA ASN A 202 -13.49 -25.27 19.96
C ASN A 202 -12.68 -24.80 18.73
N PRO A 203 -13.32 -24.02 17.84
CA PRO A 203 -12.71 -23.64 16.56
C PRO A 203 -11.69 -22.51 16.74
N TRP A 204 -10.77 -22.38 15.78
CA TRP A 204 -9.86 -21.24 15.71
C TRP A 204 -10.59 -20.05 15.08
N ARG A 205 -10.97 -19.05 15.88
CA ARG A 205 -11.77 -17.92 15.42
C ARG A 205 -10.88 -16.70 15.18
N PHE A 206 -11.20 -15.88 14.19
CA PHE A 206 -10.59 -14.55 14.00
C PHE A 206 -11.57 -13.64 13.26
N THR A 207 -11.36 -12.34 13.32
CA THR A 207 -12.13 -11.35 12.55
C THR A 207 -11.20 -10.66 11.58
N THR A 208 -11.52 -10.66 10.29
CA THR A 208 -10.74 -9.91 9.30
C THR A 208 -10.78 -8.42 9.61
N ALA A 209 -9.67 -7.72 9.37
CA ALA A 209 -9.63 -6.27 9.46
C ALA A 209 -10.66 -5.61 8.50
N PRO A 210 -10.99 -4.33 8.73
CA PRO A 210 -11.65 -3.52 7.71
C PRO A 210 -10.93 -3.63 6.37
N ALA A 211 -11.70 -3.52 5.28
CA ALA A 211 -11.09 -3.32 3.97
C ALA A 211 -10.22 -2.06 4.09
N GLU A 212 -9.03 -2.06 3.49
CA GLU A 212 -8.30 -0.81 3.32
C GLU A 212 -9.16 0.10 2.43
N GLU A 213 -9.90 1.00 3.06
CA GLU A 213 -10.53 2.13 2.41
C GLU A 213 -9.39 3.05 1.96
N PRO A 214 -9.33 3.50 0.68
CA PRO A 214 -8.47 4.62 0.34
C PRO A 214 -9.00 5.85 1.09
N VAL A 215 -8.38 6.20 2.22
CA VAL A 215 -8.78 7.36 3.00
C VAL A 215 -8.27 8.62 2.30
N HIS A 216 -9.18 9.35 1.64
CA HIS A 216 -9.44 10.80 1.80
C HIS A 216 -10.13 11.41 0.55
N ASP A 217 -11.45 11.23 0.42
CA ASP A 217 -12.23 11.69 -0.74
C ASP A 217 -12.03 13.17 -1.14
N SER A 218 -11.82 14.07 -0.19
CA SER A 218 -11.82 15.51 -0.44
C SER A 218 -10.43 16.17 -0.39
N ASN A 219 -9.42 15.52 0.21
CA ASN A 219 -8.06 16.07 0.34
C ASN A 219 -7.01 14.96 0.19
N ILE A 220 -6.54 14.80 -1.04
CA ILE A 220 -5.52 13.82 -1.39
C ILE A 220 -4.16 14.53 -1.47
N TYR A 221 -3.11 13.89 -0.98
CA TYR A 221 -1.74 14.38 -1.10
C TYR A 221 -0.93 13.43 -1.98
N VAL A 222 -0.08 14.00 -2.82
CA VAL A 222 0.85 13.25 -3.67
C VAL A 222 2.27 13.81 -3.50
N ALA A 223 3.27 12.93 -3.53
CA ALA A 223 4.69 13.25 -3.43
C ALA A 223 5.53 12.30 -4.31
N PRO A 224 6.52 12.78 -5.08
CA PRO A 224 7.17 11.97 -6.13
C PRO A 224 8.14 10.91 -5.60
N VAL A 225 8.40 10.89 -4.29
CA VAL A 225 9.29 9.92 -3.63
C VAL A 225 8.52 8.93 -2.73
N ALA A 226 7.20 9.04 -2.65
CA ALA A 226 6.40 8.12 -1.86
C ALA A 226 6.24 6.79 -2.61
N THR A 227 6.27 5.69 -1.86
CA THR A 227 5.98 4.35 -2.37
C THR A 227 4.78 3.84 -1.62
N SER A 228 3.68 3.55 -2.32
CA SER A 228 2.45 2.96 -1.78
C SER A 228 1.83 3.73 -0.60
N GLY A 229 1.70 5.05 -0.71
CA GLY A 229 0.96 5.86 0.28
C GLY A 229 -0.55 5.70 0.14
N ASP A 230 -1.29 6.12 1.16
CA ASP A 230 -2.76 6.07 1.22
C ASP A 230 -3.43 7.39 0.78
N GLY A 231 -2.63 8.41 0.43
CA GLY A 231 -3.13 9.72 0.01
C GLY A 231 -3.30 10.72 1.15
N THR A 232 -3.03 10.32 2.40
CA THR A 232 -2.97 11.24 3.54
C THR A 232 -1.79 12.20 3.44
N GLU A 233 -1.80 13.29 4.22
CA GLU A 233 -0.67 14.21 4.27
C GLU A 233 0.62 13.53 4.77
N ASP A 234 0.51 12.61 5.72
CA ASP A 234 1.65 11.89 6.32
C ASP A 234 2.14 10.73 5.42
N SER A 235 1.24 10.13 4.64
CA SER A 235 1.52 9.03 3.71
C SER A 235 0.98 9.32 2.30
N PRO A 236 1.52 10.33 1.59
CA PRO A 236 1.01 10.75 0.29
C PRO A 236 1.17 9.67 -0.79
N PHE A 237 0.30 9.67 -1.81
CA PHE A 237 0.48 8.81 -2.98
C PHE A 237 1.80 9.07 -3.71
N GLY A 238 2.33 8.05 -4.38
CA GLY A 238 3.58 8.12 -5.13
C GLY A 238 3.41 8.72 -6.53
N THR A 239 2.20 8.63 -7.10
CA THR A 239 1.93 9.03 -8.48
C THR A 239 0.70 9.92 -8.60
N MET A 240 0.69 10.76 -9.65
CA MET A 240 -0.46 11.60 -9.98
C MET A 240 -1.70 10.76 -10.34
N GLN A 241 -1.50 9.58 -10.93
CA GLN A 241 -2.61 8.72 -11.34
C GLN A 241 -3.33 8.15 -10.12
N GLU A 242 -2.60 7.63 -9.12
CA GLU A 242 -3.19 7.18 -7.86
C GLU A 242 -4.03 8.28 -7.20
N ALA A 243 -3.52 9.52 -7.20
CA ALA A 243 -4.24 10.65 -6.64
C ALA A 243 -5.53 11.01 -7.40
N LEU A 244 -5.50 10.97 -8.73
CA LEU A 244 -6.68 11.21 -9.58
C LEU A 244 -7.72 10.08 -9.44
N ASP A 245 -7.26 8.83 -9.30
CA ASP A 245 -8.12 7.67 -9.11
C ASP A 245 -8.83 7.74 -7.75
N ALA A 246 -8.13 8.20 -6.70
CA ALA A 246 -8.64 8.25 -5.32
C ALA A 246 -9.50 9.48 -5.00
N VAL A 247 -9.23 10.65 -5.58
CA VAL A 247 -9.97 11.89 -5.24
C VAL A 247 -11.45 11.75 -5.61
N ALA A 248 -12.37 12.28 -4.80
CA ALA A 248 -13.78 12.40 -5.15
C ALA A 248 -14.10 13.73 -5.83
N GLU A 249 -15.33 13.85 -6.35
CA GLU A 249 -15.83 15.13 -6.86
C GLU A 249 -15.71 16.24 -5.81
N ASN A 250 -15.36 17.44 -6.27
CA ASN A 250 -15.07 18.62 -5.43
C ASN A 250 -13.86 18.46 -4.50
N GLY A 251 -13.10 17.37 -4.60
CA GLY A 251 -11.89 17.14 -3.83
C GLY A 251 -10.70 17.95 -4.34
N THR A 252 -9.68 18.08 -3.48
CA THR A 252 -8.41 18.73 -3.78
C THR A 252 -7.28 17.70 -3.75
N ILE A 253 -6.46 17.69 -4.78
CA ILE A 253 -5.18 16.99 -4.83
C ILE A 253 -4.07 18.01 -4.55
N HIS A 254 -3.42 17.87 -3.40
CA HIS A 254 -2.26 18.62 -2.94
C HIS A 254 -0.98 18.00 -3.51
N VAL A 255 -0.42 18.64 -4.52
CA VAL A 255 0.80 18.22 -5.22
C VAL A 255 2.02 18.79 -4.50
N LYS A 256 2.64 18.01 -3.62
CA LYS A 256 3.84 18.46 -2.89
C LYS A 256 4.99 18.74 -3.86
N ALA A 257 5.86 19.68 -3.50
CA ALA A 257 7.03 20.03 -4.30
C ALA A 257 7.90 18.83 -4.70
N GLY A 258 8.47 18.90 -5.89
CA GLY A 258 9.30 17.86 -6.49
C GLY A 258 8.92 17.60 -7.95
N THR A 259 9.59 16.64 -8.60
CA THR A 259 9.37 16.34 -10.02
C THR A 259 8.60 15.03 -10.18
N TYR A 260 7.43 15.10 -10.81
CA TYR A 260 6.56 13.99 -11.15
C TYR A 260 6.77 13.65 -12.63
N PHE A 261 7.40 12.51 -12.91
CA PHE A 261 7.56 12.05 -14.29
C PHE A 261 6.30 11.35 -14.75
N VAL A 262 5.70 11.86 -15.82
CA VAL A 262 4.43 11.36 -16.36
C VAL A 262 4.61 10.93 -17.81
N ALA A 263 4.19 9.71 -18.11
CA ALA A 263 4.31 9.10 -19.44
C ALA A 263 2.96 8.89 -20.16
N GLN A 264 1.85 9.18 -19.48
CA GLN A 264 0.49 9.03 -19.98
C GLN A 264 -0.29 10.33 -19.83
N THR A 265 -1.45 10.43 -20.46
CA THR A 265 -2.36 11.57 -20.23
C THR A 265 -2.89 11.53 -18.80
N LEU A 266 -2.87 12.66 -18.11
CA LEU A 266 -3.59 12.84 -16.85
C LEU A 266 -5.00 13.32 -17.16
N VAL A 267 -6.00 12.50 -16.85
CA VAL A 267 -7.41 12.80 -17.10
C VAL A 267 -8.04 13.27 -15.79
N MET A 268 -8.65 14.45 -15.82
CA MET A 268 -9.46 14.99 -14.73
C MET A 268 -10.93 14.93 -15.17
N ASP A 269 -11.64 13.88 -14.75
CA ASP A 269 -13.00 13.53 -15.18
C ASP A 269 -14.05 13.62 -14.07
N LYS A 270 -13.64 14.00 -12.84
CA LYS A 270 -14.52 14.20 -11.69
C LYS A 270 -14.77 15.69 -11.47
N ALA A 271 -16.04 16.09 -11.45
CA ALA A 271 -16.43 17.51 -11.36
C ALA A 271 -15.86 18.18 -10.10
N GLY A 272 -15.48 19.45 -10.21
CA GLY A 272 -15.02 20.25 -9.07
C GLY A 272 -13.62 19.92 -8.55
N VAL A 273 -12.91 18.93 -9.13
CA VAL A 273 -11.58 18.56 -8.65
C VAL A 273 -10.57 19.67 -8.87
N LYS A 274 -9.76 19.90 -7.83
CA LYS A 274 -8.68 20.88 -7.81
C LYS A 274 -7.32 20.20 -7.75
N LEU A 275 -6.45 20.49 -8.71
CA LEU A 275 -5.04 20.12 -8.67
C LEU A 275 -4.22 21.32 -8.18
N GLN A 276 -3.79 21.27 -6.92
CA GLN A 276 -3.15 22.38 -6.23
C GLN A 276 -1.67 22.08 -5.94
N GLY A 277 -0.78 22.91 -6.47
CA GLY A 277 0.63 22.82 -6.14
C GLY A 277 0.94 23.36 -4.74
N VAL A 278 1.73 22.59 -3.98
CA VAL A 278 2.18 22.93 -2.62
C VAL A 278 3.70 23.08 -2.62
N PRO A 279 4.24 24.32 -2.64
CA PRO A 279 5.67 24.55 -2.57
C PRO A 279 6.27 24.02 -1.26
N ASN A 280 7.55 23.62 -1.28
CA ASN A 280 8.25 23.28 -0.03
C ASN A 280 8.64 24.53 0.76
N ALA A 281 9.22 24.34 1.95
CA ALA A 281 9.67 25.42 2.82
C ALA A 281 10.68 26.41 2.18
N ASN A 282 11.36 25.99 1.11
CA ASN A 282 12.30 26.83 0.34
C ASN A 282 11.64 27.51 -0.87
N GLY A 283 10.33 27.36 -1.05
CA GLY A 283 9.58 27.89 -2.19
C GLY A 283 9.76 27.11 -3.48
N ALA A 284 10.33 25.89 -3.46
CA ALA A 284 10.39 25.07 -4.67
C ALA A 284 8.99 24.56 -5.00
N ALA A 285 8.54 24.79 -6.24
CA ALA A 285 7.24 24.35 -6.73
C ALA A 285 7.24 22.89 -7.21
N PRO A 286 6.07 22.26 -7.34
CA PRO A 286 5.92 20.97 -8.00
C PRO A 286 6.02 21.07 -9.54
N TYR A 287 6.74 20.12 -10.15
CA TYR A 287 6.91 19.99 -11.58
C TYR A 287 6.23 18.71 -12.07
N ILE A 288 5.17 18.85 -12.87
CA ILE A 288 4.59 17.75 -13.64
C ILE A 288 5.34 17.72 -14.97
N MET A 289 6.16 16.69 -15.14
CA MET A 289 7.14 16.58 -16.21
C MET A 289 6.75 15.46 -17.17
N PHE A 290 6.27 15.83 -18.36
CA PHE A 290 5.81 14.91 -19.39
C PHE A 290 6.94 14.41 -20.31
N SER A 291 6.85 13.15 -20.71
CA SER A 291 7.78 12.51 -21.66
C SER A 291 7.35 12.65 -23.12
N ALA A 292 8.25 12.34 -24.07
CA ALA A 292 7.98 12.40 -25.52
C ALA A 292 6.86 11.45 -25.98
N ASN A 293 6.58 10.40 -25.20
CA ASN A 293 5.64 9.34 -25.57
C ASN A 293 4.23 9.58 -25.02
N THR A 294 4.00 10.73 -24.40
CA THR A 294 2.67 11.10 -23.90
C THR A 294 1.69 11.14 -25.10
N PRO A 295 0.43 10.67 -24.94
CA PRO A 295 -0.57 10.64 -26.01
C PRO A 295 -0.93 12.02 -26.61
N SER A 296 -2.06 12.10 -27.33
CA SER A 296 -2.51 13.30 -28.05
C SER A 296 -2.66 14.57 -27.21
N GLU A 297 -2.62 14.50 -25.88
CA GLU A 297 -2.66 15.62 -24.92
C GLU A 297 -2.02 15.20 -23.57
N ALA A 298 -1.46 16.16 -22.82
CA ALA A 298 -0.77 15.86 -21.56
C ALA A 298 -1.72 15.85 -20.35
N ILE A 299 -2.45 16.94 -20.11
CA ILE A 299 -3.52 17.02 -19.10
C ILE A 299 -4.84 17.30 -19.82
N SER A 300 -5.87 16.50 -19.54
CA SER A 300 -7.23 16.64 -20.08
C SER A 300 -8.20 17.02 -18.96
N LEU A 301 -8.80 18.19 -19.03
CA LEU A 301 -9.85 18.65 -18.11
C LEU A 301 -11.22 18.31 -18.72
N GLU A 302 -11.76 17.15 -18.37
CA GLU A 302 -12.95 16.55 -19.01
C GLU A 302 -14.27 16.86 -18.31
N ALA A 303 -14.22 17.14 -17.00
CA ALA A 303 -15.39 17.53 -16.22
C ALA A 303 -15.49 19.06 -16.01
N ASP A 304 -16.62 19.49 -15.46
CA ASP A 304 -16.86 20.89 -15.13
C ASP A 304 -16.23 21.29 -13.79
N ASN A 305 -15.99 22.60 -13.63
CA ASN A 305 -15.51 23.23 -12.39
C ASN A 305 -14.11 22.76 -11.95
N LEU A 306 -13.27 22.34 -12.91
CA LEU A 306 -11.92 21.87 -12.62
C LEU A 306 -10.96 23.03 -12.38
N THR A 307 -10.02 22.85 -11.45
CA THR A 307 -8.99 23.85 -11.16
C THR A 307 -7.58 23.27 -11.31
N LEU A 308 -6.71 23.95 -12.05
CA LEU A 308 -5.26 23.75 -12.05
C LEU A 308 -4.61 24.98 -11.43
N GLU A 309 -3.87 24.83 -10.33
CA GLU A 309 -3.20 25.97 -9.72
C GLU A 309 -1.81 25.69 -9.15
N SER A 310 -0.93 26.70 -9.20
CA SER A 310 0.38 26.69 -8.54
C SER A 310 1.31 25.53 -8.93
N ILE A 311 1.16 25.00 -10.15
CA ILE A 311 1.93 23.87 -10.69
C ILE A 311 2.76 24.28 -11.91
N TYR A 312 3.89 23.60 -12.11
CA TYR A 312 4.69 23.70 -13.32
C TYR A 312 4.34 22.52 -14.23
N VAL A 313 3.80 22.80 -15.42
CA VAL A 313 3.44 21.78 -16.42
C VAL A 313 4.45 21.88 -17.56
N VAL A 314 5.38 20.93 -17.61
CA VAL A 314 6.53 21.00 -18.50
C VAL A 314 6.78 19.69 -19.23
N SER A 315 7.43 19.74 -20.38
CA SER A 315 7.82 18.54 -21.14
C SER A 315 9.34 18.42 -21.28
N MET A 316 9.91 17.22 -21.09
CA MET A 316 11.35 16.96 -21.29
C MET A 316 11.76 16.94 -22.77
N HIS A 317 10.79 16.72 -23.65
CA HIS A 317 11.00 16.53 -25.07
C HIS A 317 10.04 17.40 -25.86
N LYS A 318 10.36 17.64 -27.12
CA LYS A 318 9.46 18.37 -28.02
C LYS A 318 8.22 17.50 -28.24
N MET A 319 7.12 17.88 -27.62
CA MET A 319 5.81 17.24 -27.80
C MET A 319 5.05 17.99 -28.89
N ALA A 320 4.38 17.28 -29.79
CA ALA A 320 3.42 17.88 -30.73
C ALA A 320 2.02 18.05 -30.10
N SER A 321 1.82 17.45 -28.94
CA SER A 321 0.57 17.52 -28.18
C SER A 321 0.50 18.79 -27.33
N PRO A 322 -0.70 19.33 -27.08
CA PRO A 322 -0.90 20.39 -26.09
C PRO A 322 -0.59 19.92 -24.66
N LEU A 323 -0.15 20.85 -23.80
CA LEU A 323 0.10 20.56 -22.39
C LEU A 323 -1.20 20.42 -21.59
N VAL A 324 -2.18 21.27 -21.86
CA VAL A 324 -3.50 21.22 -21.22
C VAL A 324 -4.59 21.38 -22.27
N VAL A 325 -5.63 20.54 -22.20
CA VAL A 325 -6.84 20.66 -23.00
C VAL A 325 -8.03 20.82 -22.06
N VAL A 326 -8.78 21.91 -22.24
CA VAL A 326 -9.99 22.23 -21.47
C VAL A 326 -11.20 21.82 -22.28
N LYS A 327 -11.93 20.80 -21.81
CA LYS A 327 -13.14 20.29 -22.46
C LYS A 327 -14.43 20.61 -21.68
N GLY A 328 -14.35 20.68 -20.35
CA GLY A 328 -15.48 21.05 -19.49
C GLY A 328 -15.64 22.56 -19.24
N ASP A 329 -16.79 22.93 -18.68
CA ASP A 329 -17.14 24.31 -18.34
C ASP A 329 -16.54 24.75 -17.00
N ASN A 330 -16.43 26.07 -16.79
CA ASN A 330 -16.02 26.68 -15.51
C ASN A 330 -14.61 26.29 -15.05
N ALA A 331 -13.73 25.87 -15.96
CA ALA A 331 -12.36 25.54 -15.63
C ALA A 331 -11.55 26.77 -15.22
N VAL A 332 -10.72 26.63 -14.18
CA VAL A 332 -9.82 27.68 -13.68
C VAL A 332 -8.38 27.19 -13.78
N ILE A 333 -7.55 27.93 -14.49
CA ILE A 333 -6.11 27.68 -14.62
C ILE A 333 -5.39 28.92 -14.13
N THR A 334 -4.78 28.85 -12.95
CA THR A 334 -4.20 30.02 -12.29
C THR A 334 -2.82 29.77 -11.70
N ASP A 335 -1.95 30.78 -11.78
CA ASP A 335 -0.62 30.74 -11.14
C ASP A 335 0.23 29.54 -11.56
N THR A 336 0.05 29.07 -12.81
CA THR A 336 0.81 27.96 -13.37
C THR A 336 1.93 28.43 -14.29
N ILE A 337 2.95 27.60 -14.46
CA ILE A 337 4.00 27.82 -15.48
C ILE A 337 3.96 26.67 -16.48
N MET A 338 3.84 26.98 -17.75
CA MET A 338 3.74 26.00 -18.84
C MET A 338 4.83 26.21 -19.88
N GLY A 339 5.54 25.13 -20.24
CA GLY A 339 6.56 25.24 -21.27
C GLY A 339 7.21 23.96 -21.75
N GLY A 340 7.87 24.06 -22.91
CA GLY A 340 8.62 22.98 -23.54
C GLY A 340 10.13 23.16 -23.46
N PRO A 341 10.91 22.21 -24.00
CA PRO A 341 12.35 22.38 -24.12
C PRO A 341 12.70 23.41 -25.19
N LEU A 342 13.89 24.02 -25.08
CA LEU A 342 14.43 24.91 -26.11
C LEU A 342 14.46 24.22 -27.49
N GLN A 343 13.99 24.92 -28.53
CA GLN A 343 14.00 24.45 -29.90
C GLN A 343 14.99 25.26 -30.75
N SER A 344 15.86 24.57 -31.49
CA SER A 344 16.82 25.19 -32.41
C SER A 344 16.17 25.61 -33.74
N GLY A 345 16.74 26.62 -34.38
CA GLY A 345 16.28 27.12 -35.69
C GLY A 345 15.17 28.18 -35.60
N PRO A 346 14.63 28.62 -36.75
CA PRO A 346 13.51 29.56 -36.80
C PRO A 346 12.23 28.93 -36.23
N ARG A 347 11.33 29.76 -35.68
CA ARG A 347 10.07 29.28 -35.08
C ARG A 347 9.15 28.56 -36.06
N SER A 348 9.25 28.87 -37.35
CA SER A 348 8.55 28.15 -38.43
C SER A 348 8.92 26.67 -38.54
N THR A 349 10.04 26.24 -37.94
CA THR A 349 10.45 24.82 -37.89
C THR A 349 10.23 24.17 -36.54
N TRP A 350 9.64 24.89 -35.57
CA TRP A 350 9.33 24.34 -34.26
C TRP A 350 8.19 23.33 -34.36
N ILE A 351 8.22 22.34 -33.47
CA ILE A 351 7.09 21.41 -33.32
C ILE A 351 5.89 22.23 -32.83
N ASN A 352 4.75 22.07 -33.50
CA ASN A 352 3.51 22.75 -33.16
C ASN A 352 2.95 22.16 -31.88
N ASN A 353 3.06 22.90 -30.78
CA ASN A 353 2.47 22.57 -29.49
C ASN A 353 1.81 23.80 -28.86
N SER A 354 0.74 23.55 -28.13
CA SER A 354 0.02 24.60 -27.38
C SER A 354 0.22 24.40 -25.88
N GLY A 355 0.32 25.49 -25.13
CA GLY A 355 0.22 25.43 -23.67
C GLY A 355 -1.17 24.96 -23.28
N ILE A 356 -2.18 25.78 -23.60
CA ILE A 356 -3.59 25.46 -23.39
C ILE A 356 -4.32 25.42 -24.73
N ILE A 357 -5.14 24.40 -24.93
CA ILE A 357 -6.25 24.44 -25.89
C ILE A 357 -7.55 24.51 -25.10
N VAL A 358 -8.35 25.54 -25.36
CA VAL A 358 -9.75 25.57 -24.93
C VAL A 358 -10.56 24.95 -26.06
N ALA A 359 -11.03 23.72 -25.85
CA ALA A 359 -11.73 22.93 -26.84
C ALA A 359 -13.10 23.53 -27.17
N ASP A 360 -13.64 23.20 -28.33
CA ASP A 360 -14.93 23.73 -28.80
C ASP A 360 -16.01 23.57 -27.72
N HIS A 361 -16.84 24.61 -27.59
CA HIS A 361 -17.97 24.71 -26.66
C HIS A 361 -17.66 24.97 -25.18
N ALA A 362 -16.42 24.82 -24.69
CA ALA A 362 -16.10 25.05 -23.28
C ALA A 362 -16.41 26.50 -22.84
N LYS A 363 -17.21 26.66 -21.79
CA LYS A 363 -17.71 27.95 -21.29
C LYS A 363 -17.06 28.39 -20.00
N ASN A 364 -17.03 29.69 -19.80
CA ASN A 364 -16.57 30.32 -18.56
C ASN A 364 -15.17 29.84 -18.10
N VAL A 365 -14.23 29.73 -19.04
CA VAL A 365 -12.85 29.29 -18.75
C VAL A 365 -11.99 30.46 -18.28
N TRP A 366 -11.31 30.31 -17.15
CA TRP A 366 -10.53 31.36 -16.50
C TRP A 366 -9.04 31.01 -16.59
N ILE A 367 -8.28 31.77 -17.36
CA ILE A 367 -6.83 31.59 -17.54
C ILE A 367 -6.13 32.81 -16.95
N LYS A 368 -5.62 32.70 -15.73
CA LYS A 368 -5.17 33.86 -14.94
C LYS A 368 -3.76 33.71 -14.38
N ASN A 369 -2.99 34.80 -14.38
CA ASN A 369 -1.69 34.85 -13.68
C ASN A 369 -0.69 33.74 -14.09
N ASN A 370 -0.84 33.16 -15.28
CA ASN A 370 0.02 32.07 -15.73
C ASN A 370 1.22 32.60 -16.52
N ILE A 371 2.26 31.76 -16.63
CA ILE A 371 3.44 32.02 -17.46
C ILE A 371 3.53 30.96 -18.55
N PHE A 372 3.61 31.38 -19.81
CA PHE A 372 3.80 30.51 -20.96
C PHE A 372 5.15 30.80 -21.63
N ILE A 373 5.95 29.76 -21.85
CA ILE A 373 7.30 29.91 -22.39
C ILE A 373 7.71 28.71 -23.25
N LEU A 374 8.44 28.97 -24.35
CA LEU A 374 9.01 27.91 -25.22
C LEU A 374 7.96 26.96 -25.81
N LEU A 375 6.86 27.54 -26.30
CA LEU A 375 5.75 26.84 -26.95
C LEU A 375 5.56 27.39 -28.36
N HIS A 376 4.96 26.63 -29.27
CA HIS A 376 4.52 27.20 -30.55
C HIS A 376 3.34 28.15 -30.33
N ARG A 377 2.36 27.74 -29.52
CA ARG A 377 1.23 28.57 -29.07
C ARG A 377 1.15 28.62 -27.56
N GLY A 378 0.95 29.80 -26.97
CA GLY A 378 0.66 29.90 -25.53
C GLY A 378 -0.73 29.35 -25.23
N VAL A 379 -1.76 30.02 -25.76
CA VAL A 379 -3.16 29.62 -25.64
C VAL A 379 -3.82 29.58 -27.01
N GLN A 380 -4.59 28.54 -27.28
CA GLN A 380 -5.47 28.44 -28.44
C GLN A 380 -6.91 28.26 -27.96
N ALA A 381 -7.79 29.22 -28.29
CA ALA A 381 -9.20 29.15 -27.96
C ALA A 381 -10.02 28.92 -29.22
N LEU A 382 -10.77 27.81 -29.23
CA LEU A 382 -11.53 27.37 -30.40
C LEU A 382 -12.97 27.88 -30.37
N THR A 383 -13.79 27.37 -31.29
CA THR A 383 -15.08 27.96 -31.62
C THR A 383 -16.08 27.79 -30.49
N ASP A 384 -16.93 28.80 -30.30
CA ASP A 384 -17.99 28.77 -29.30
C ASP A 384 -17.44 28.61 -27.86
N THR A 385 -16.25 29.14 -27.58
CA THR A 385 -15.70 29.16 -26.21
C THR A 385 -15.87 30.54 -25.57
N THR A 386 -16.04 30.58 -24.24
CA THR A 386 -16.23 31.83 -23.46
C THR A 386 -15.35 31.80 -22.22
N GLY A 387 -15.03 32.98 -21.67
CA GLY A 387 -14.18 33.06 -20.49
C GLY A 387 -13.37 34.35 -20.38
N LEU A 388 -12.35 34.32 -19.53
CA LEU A 388 -11.46 35.43 -19.25
C LEU A 388 -10.01 34.96 -19.20
N MET A 389 -9.17 35.61 -19.98
CA MET A 389 -7.74 35.46 -19.98
C MET A 389 -7.09 36.76 -19.49
N GLU A 390 -6.59 36.76 -18.26
CA GLU A 390 -6.04 37.97 -17.64
C GLU A 390 -4.71 37.78 -16.90
N ASN A 391 -3.89 38.82 -16.88
CA ASN A 391 -2.65 38.88 -16.10
C ASN A 391 -1.63 37.77 -16.42
N ASN A 392 -1.71 37.14 -17.59
CA ASN A 392 -0.74 36.12 -17.99
C ASN A 392 0.50 36.79 -18.61
N ILE A 393 1.63 36.09 -18.54
CA ILE A 393 2.88 36.47 -19.19
C ILE A 393 3.20 35.42 -20.25
N ILE A 394 3.34 35.84 -21.50
CA ILE A 394 3.61 34.93 -22.63
C ILE A 394 4.87 35.38 -23.34
N SER A 395 5.82 34.46 -23.49
CA SER A 395 7.12 34.73 -24.10
C SER A 395 7.63 33.56 -24.92
N ASP A 396 8.53 33.85 -25.85
CA ASP A 396 9.18 32.86 -26.69
C ASP A 396 8.23 31.90 -27.40
N THR A 397 7.15 32.46 -27.97
CA THR A 397 6.15 31.72 -28.75
C THR A 397 6.06 32.20 -30.21
N ALA A 398 5.57 31.33 -31.11
CA ALA A 398 5.24 31.75 -32.48
C ALA A 398 3.94 32.58 -32.48
N ALA A 399 2.93 32.14 -31.73
CA ALA A 399 1.75 32.92 -31.43
C ALA A 399 1.45 32.88 -29.94
N GLY A 400 1.37 34.03 -29.28
CA GLY A 400 1.07 34.06 -27.86
C GLY A 400 -0.34 33.52 -27.57
N VAL A 401 -1.34 34.12 -28.22
CA VAL A 401 -2.74 33.68 -28.16
C VAL A 401 -3.30 33.56 -29.58
N TYR A 402 -3.98 32.46 -29.86
CA TYR A 402 -4.70 32.24 -31.12
C TYR A 402 -6.19 32.05 -30.81
N ILE A 403 -7.01 32.95 -31.33
CA ILE A 403 -8.47 32.93 -31.19
C ILE A 403 -9.08 32.49 -32.51
N ASP A 404 -9.98 31.52 -32.48
CA ASP A 404 -10.68 31.04 -33.67
C ASP A 404 -12.15 30.75 -33.37
N GLY A 405 -12.99 31.78 -33.52
CA GLY A 405 -14.42 31.67 -33.19
C GLY A 405 -14.74 31.68 -31.69
N SER A 406 -13.76 32.01 -30.84
CA SER A 406 -13.93 32.19 -29.40
C SER A 406 -14.43 33.60 -29.05
N THR A 407 -15.02 33.75 -27.87
CA THR A 407 -15.38 35.03 -27.24
C THR A 407 -14.72 35.22 -25.87
N ILE A 408 -13.65 34.48 -25.58
CA ILE A 408 -12.84 34.68 -24.37
C ILE A 408 -12.31 36.12 -24.33
N THR A 409 -12.59 36.85 -23.26
CA THR A 409 -12.06 38.21 -23.10
C THR A 409 -10.57 38.14 -22.77
N ILE A 410 -9.73 38.86 -23.49
CA ILE A 410 -8.27 38.90 -23.28
C ILE A 410 -7.91 40.29 -22.77
N THR A 411 -7.36 40.41 -21.57
CA THR A 411 -7.02 41.70 -20.97
C THR A 411 -5.83 41.62 -20.04
N ASN A 412 -5.07 42.70 -19.92
CA ASN A 412 -3.94 42.85 -19.01
C ASN A 412 -2.85 41.75 -19.12
N ASN A 413 -2.76 41.06 -20.27
CA ASN A 413 -1.68 40.10 -20.53
C ASN A 413 -0.42 40.84 -20.97
N LYS A 414 0.74 40.25 -20.69
CA LYS A 414 2.06 40.80 -21.00
C LYS A 414 2.82 39.88 -21.95
N TRP A 415 3.61 40.51 -22.82
CA TRP A 415 4.34 39.85 -23.89
C TRP A 415 5.83 40.07 -23.66
N ASP A 416 6.46 39.11 -22.99
CA ASP A 416 7.83 39.29 -22.49
C ASP A 416 8.87 38.89 -23.55
N SER A 417 9.97 39.63 -23.58
CA SER A 417 11.11 39.43 -24.48
C SER A 417 12.34 38.85 -23.78
N VAL A 418 12.22 38.38 -22.53
CA VAL A 418 13.34 37.86 -21.69
C VAL A 418 14.28 36.89 -22.42
N ASN A 419 13.80 36.14 -23.42
CA ASN A 419 14.66 35.31 -24.28
C ASN A 419 14.59 35.74 -25.75
N LYS A 420 13.41 35.55 -26.36
CA LYS A 420 13.00 36.14 -27.64
C LYS A 420 11.53 36.53 -27.48
N GLY A 421 11.15 37.74 -27.90
CA GLY A 421 9.73 38.14 -27.94
C GLY A 421 8.91 37.22 -28.85
N ASN A 422 7.59 37.25 -28.76
CA ASN A 422 6.73 36.43 -29.62
C ASN A 422 6.81 36.90 -31.09
N ASP A 423 6.56 36.01 -32.06
CA ASP A 423 6.45 36.47 -33.45
C ASP A 423 5.17 37.32 -33.63
N VAL A 424 4.07 36.83 -33.05
CA VAL A 424 2.80 37.56 -32.91
C VAL A 424 2.26 37.33 -31.50
N ASP A 425 1.74 38.37 -30.86
CA ASP A 425 1.20 38.27 -29.51
C ASP A 425 -0.22 37.71 -29.53
N ILE A 426 -1.10 38.28 -30.36
CA ILE A 426 -2.49 37.82 -30.52
C ILE A 426 -2.79 37.63 -32.01
N ILE A 427 -3.34 36.47 -32.36
CA ILE A 427 -3.90 36.20 -33.67
C ILE A 427 -5.42 36.08 -33.54
N LEU A 428 -6.16 36.90 -34.29
CA LEU A 428 -7.59 36.73 -34.52
C LEU A 428 -7.77 35.94 -35.81
N GLY A 429 -8.12 34.66 -35.69
CA GLY A 429 -8.34 33.73 -36.80
C GLY A 429 -9.60 34.04 -37.60
N GLU A 430 -9.72 33.42 -38.77
CA GLU A 430 -10.78 33.69 -39.76
C GLU A 430 -12.19 33.44 -39.22
N ALA A 431 -12.37 32.47 -38.31
CA ALA A 431 -13.68 32.17 -37.72
C ALA A 431 -14.09 33.20 -36.63
N THR A 432 -13.18 34.08 -36.22
CA THR A 432 -13.46 35.06 -35.16
C THR A 432 -14.33 36.18 -35.70
N THR A 433 -15.46 36.46 -35.05
CA THR A 433 -16.38 37.51 -35.48
C THR A 433 -15.83 38.91 -35.21
N VAL A 434 -16.18 39.88 -36.06
CA VAL A 434 -15.93 41.30 -35.80
C VAL A 434 -17.05 41.85 -34.92
N GLY A 435 -16.86 41.76 -33.61
CA GLY A 435 -17.80 42.19 -32.57
C GLY A 435 -17.17 41.99 -31.19
N PRO A 436 -17.82 42.42 -30.09
CA PRO A 436 -17.31 42.18 -28.74
C PRO A 436 -16.96 40.70 -28.50
N PRO A 437 -15.83 40.36 -27.85
CA PRO A 437 -14.88 41.28 -27.21
C PRO A 437 -13.81 41.87 -28.15
N TYR A 438 -13.81 41.53 -29.44
CA TYR A 438 -12.76 41.91 -30.42
C TYR A 438 -13.21 42.95 -31.45
N ALA A 439 -14.11 43.87 -31.06
CA ALA A 439 -14.64 44.89 -31.96
C ALA A 439 -13.55 45.86 -32.46
N SER A 440 -12.55 46.14 -31.63
CA SER A 440 -11.44 47.06 -31.93
C SER A 440 -10.10 46.40 -31.65
N VAL A 441 -9.30 46.19 -32.69
CA VAL A 441 -7.93 45.67 -32.58
C VAL A 441 -7.05 46.64 -31.77
N THR A 442 -7.27 47.95 -31.91
CA THR A 442 -6.53 48.97 -31.16
C THR A 442 -6.82 48.89 -29.67
N GLU A 443 -8.09 48.76 -29.28
CA GLU A 443 -8.47 48.62 -27.86
C GLU A 443 -7.96 47.30 -27.29
N LEU A 444 -8.07 46.21 -28.04
CA LEU A 444 -7.54 44.90 -27.65
C LEU A 444 -6.02 44.95 -27.42
N SER A 445 -5.28 45.63 -28.30
CA SER A 445 -3.84 45.82 -28.16
C SER A 445 -3.50 46.63 -26.91
N GLN A 446 -4.15 47.77 -26.70
CA GLN A 446 -3.93 48.64 -25.53
C GLN A 446 -4.27 47.95 -24.21
N ALA A 447 -5.38 47.20 -24.17
CA ALA A 447 -5.80 46.42 -23.01
C ALA A 447 -4.76 45.35 -22.63
N ASN A 448 -3.93 44.91 -23.58
CA ASN A 448 -2.90 43.90 -23.38
C ASN A 448 -1.49 44.46 -23.58
N HIS A 449 -1.20 45.61 -22.96
CA HIS A 449 0.14 46.22 -22.94
C HIS A 449 0.74 46.48 -24.33
N ASN A 450 -0.09 46.94 -25.27
CA ASN A 450 0.28 47.20 -26.67
C ASN A 450 0.70 45.93 -27.44
N ALA A 451 -0.08 44.85 -27.28
CA ALA A 451 0.13 43.59 -27.99
C ALA A 451 0.27 43.80 -29.51
N ASN A 452 1.20 43.09 -30.14
CA ASN A 452 1.29 42.95 -31.58
C ASN A 452 0.21 41.99 -32.08
N ILE A 453 -0.79 42.51 -32.81
CA ILE A 453 -1.97 41.75 -33.23
C ILE A 453 -1.94 41.48 -34.73
N SER A 454 -2.12 40.21 -35.11
CA SER A 454 -2.43 39.80 -36.48
C SER A 454 -3.93 39.52 -36.59
N ASP A 455 -4.62 40.32 -37.42
CA ASP A 455 -6.05 40.16 -37.68
C ASP A 455 -6.25 39.47 -39.04
N LEU A 456 -6.66 38.20 -39.00
CA LEU A 456 -6.94 37.38 -40.19
C LEU A 456 -8.42 37.37 -40.56
N ARG A 457 -9.26 38.10 -39.82
CA ARG A 457 -10.70 38.15 -40.10
C ARG A 457 -10.95 38.83 -41.45
N SER A 458 -11.97 38.36 -42.15
CA SER A 458 -12.38 39.00 -43.40
C SER A 458 -12.86 40.44 -43.11
N PRO A 459 -12.49 41.43 -43.94
CA PRO A 459 -12.99 42.79 -43.78
C PRO A 459 -14.52 42.81 -43.88
N ILE A 460 -15.18 43.55 -42.97
CA ILE A 460 -16.63 43.75 -43.05
C ILE A 460 -16.91 44.39 -44.42
N PRO A 461 -17.77 43.80 -45.28
CA PRO A 461 -18.13 44.43 -46.54
C PRO A 461 -18.72 45.82 -46.25
N SER A 462 -18.12 46.82 -46.89
CA SER A 462 -18.35 48.26 -46.71
C SER A 462 -19.81 48.67 -46.90
#